data_AF-A0A169S5J7-F1
#
_entry.id   AF-A0A169S5J7-F1
#
_cell.length_a   1.000
_cell.length_b   1.000
_cell.length_c   1.000
_cell.angle_alpha   90.00
_cell.angle_beta   90.00
_cell.angle_gamma   90.00
#
_symmetry.space_group_name_H-M   'P 1'
#
loop_
_entity.id
_entity.type
_entity.pdbx_description
1 polymer ?
#
loop_
_entity_poly.entity_id
_entity_poly.type
_entity_poly.pdbx_seq_one_letter_code
_entity_poly.pdbx_strand_id
1 'polypeptide(L)' 'MKEEIQRKAFVKALIVFLMGVLTGMYIGIMHSSALSAIGFIFAGLALAALVYVVNRPRRIETRSTESRNPRLD' A
#
# COMPACT_ATOMS: atom_id res chain seq x y z
N MET A 1 0.45 17.53 -7.63
CA MET A 1 0.77 17.17 -6.23
C MET A 1 -0.02 16.00 -5.65
N LYS A 2 -1.36 16.03 -5.48
CA LYS A 2 -2.10 14.90 -4.85
C LYS A 2 -2.04 13.59 -5.67
N GLU A 3 -2.11 13.68 -6.99
CA GLU A 3 -1.98 12.52 -7.89
C GLU A 3 -0.57 11.93 -7.90
N GLU A 4 0.47 12.76 -7.81
CA GLU A 4 1.87 12.30 -7.80
C GLU A 4 2.19 11.52 -6.51
N ILE A 5 1.62 11.93 -5.37
CA ILE A 5 1.78 11.24 -4.09
C ILE A 5 1.06 9.88 -4.13
N GLN A 6 -0.17 9.83 -4.65
CA GLN A 6 -0.88 8.56 -4.84
C GLN A 6 -0.16 7.64 -5.81
N ARG A 7 0.36 8.18 -6.93
CA ARG A 7 1.10 7.40 -7.93
C ARG A 7 2.38 6.82 -7.35
N LYS A 8 3.14 7.58 -6.55
CA LYS A 8 4.32 7.08 -5.85
C LYS A 8 3.97 5.98 -4.83
N ALA A 9 2.87 6.14 -4.09
CA ALA A 9 2.41 5.11 -3.15
C ALA A 9 1.97 3.82 -3.85
N PHE A 10 1.26 3.95 -4.98
CA PHE A 10 0.85 2.83 -5.81
C PHE A 10 2.05 2.09 -6.41
N VAL A 11 3.03 2.81 -6.97
CA VAL A 11 4.25 2.21 -7.52
C VAL A 11 5.03 1.45 -6.45
N LYS A 12 5.13 1.98 -5.22
CA LYS A 12 5.74 1.25 -4.10
C LYS A 12 4.99 -0.04 -3.75
N ALA A 13 3.66 0.03 -3.65
CA ALA A 13 2.84 -1.16 -3.37
C ALA A 13 2.98 -2.22 -4.48
N LEU A 14 3.05 -1.79 -5.75
CA LEU A 14 3.24 -2.65 -6.91
C LEU A 14 4.61 -3.36 -6.89
N ILE A 15 5.69 -2.65 -6.53
CA ILE A 15 7.02 -3.25 -6.41
C ILE A 15 7.04 -4.32 -5.31
N VAL A 16 6.42 -4.06 -4.16
CA VAL A 16 6.33 -5.03 -3.06
C VAL A 16 5.50 -6.24 -3.47
N PHE A 17 4.39 -6.04 -4.19
CA PHE A 17 3.58 -7.13 -4.73
C PHE A 17 4.38 -8.02 -5.69
N LEU A 18 5.07 -7.41 -6.67
CA LEU A 18 5.86 -8.13 -7.66
C LEU A 18 6.99 -8.93 -7.02
N MET A 19 7.66 -8.38 -6.01
CA MET A 19 8.66 -9.11 -5.23
C MET A 19 8.06 -10.36 -4.55
N GLY A 20 6.90 -10.22 -3.90
CA GLY A 20 6.21 -11.36 -3.29
C GLY A 20 5.83 -12.45 -4.30
N VAL A 21 5.34 -12.05 -5.48
CA VAL A 21 5.01 -12.99 -6.57
C VAL A 21 6.27 -13.70 -7.08
N LEU A 22 7.36 -12.98 -7.34
CA LEU A 22 8.63 -13.55 -7.79
C LEU A 22 9.21 -14.53 -6.78
N THR A 23 9.22 -14.19 -5.50
CA THR A 23 9.67 -15.09 -4.42
C THR A 23 8.79 -16.33 -4.34
N GLY A 24 7.47 -16.17 -4.43
CA GLY A 24 6.52 -17.28 -4.45
C GLY A 24 6.71 -18.22 -5.63
N MET A 25 6.95 -17.67 -6.81
CA MET A 25 7.21 -18.45 -8.02
C MET A 25 8.52 -19.22 -7.93
N TYR A 26 9.58 -18.58 -7.44
CA TYR A 26 10.88 -19.23 -7.21
C TYR A 26 10.75 -20.43 -6.26
N ILE A 27 10.10 -20.23 -5.10
CA ILE A 27 9.88 -21.30 -4.11
C ILE A 27 8.94 -22.39 -4.66
N GLY A 28 7.89 -22.00 -5.40
CA GLY A 28 6.94 -22.94 -6.02
C GLY A 28 7.60 -23.84 -7.06
N ILE A 29 8.48 -23.29 -7.90
CA ILE A 29 9.27 -24.04 -8.88
C ILE A 29 10.27 -24.96 -8.16
N MET A 30 10.98 -24.45 -7.15
CA MET A 30 12.00 -25.20 -6.41
C MET A 30 11.42 -26.39 -5.63
N HIS A 31 10.22 -26.26 -5.08
CA HIS A 31 9.56 -27.31 -4.30
C HIS A 31 8.47 -28.07 -5.06
N SER A 32 8.29 -27.85 -6.38
CA SER A 32 7.19 -28.42 -7.19
C SER A 32 5.82 -28.32 -6.53
N SER A 33 5.60 -27.24 -5.78
CA SER A 33 4.47 -27.09 -4.88
C SER A 33 3.63 -25.90 -5.34
N ALA A 34 2.59 -26.16 -6.12
CA ALA A 34 1.67 -25.10 -6.56
C ALA A 34 1.00 -24.37 -5.38
N LEU A 35 0.84 -25.06 -4.25
CA LEU A 35 0.26 -24.52 -3.03
C LEU A 35 1.10 -23.39 -2.42
N SER A 36 2.44 -23.48 -2.48
CA SER A 36 3.31 -22.41 -1.98
C SER A 36 3.27 -21.18 -2.89
N ALA A 37 3.25 -21.37 -4.21
CA ALA A 37 3.06 -20.27 -5.15
C ALA A 37 1.74 -19.51 -4.90
N ILE A 38 0.64 -20.23 -4.68
CA ILE A 38 -0.66 -19.63 -4.34
C ILE A 38 -0.58 -18.88 -3.00
N GLY A 39 0.02 -19.49 -1.97
CA GLY A 39 0.18 -18.85 -0.65
C GLY A 39 0.96 -17.54 -0.72
N PHE A 40 2.03 -17.48 -1.53
CA PHE A 40 2.82 -16.27 -1.72
C PHE A 40 2.10 -15.20 -2.55
N ILE A 41 1.21 -15.57 -3.48
CA ILE A 41 0.36 -14.61 -4.19
C ILE A 41 -0.59 -13.91 -3.20
N PHE A 42 -1.27 -14.68 -2.32
CA PHE A 42 -2.14 -14.10 -1.31
C PHE A 42 -1.37 -13.28 -0.26
N ALA A 43 -0.21 -13.77 0.18
CA ALA A 43 0.65 -13.04 1.11
C ALA A 43 1.17 -11.73 0.48
N GLY A 44 1.60 -11.78 -0.78
CA GLY A 44 2.03 -10.60 -1.54
C GLY A 44 0.90 -9.59 -1.72
N LEU A 45 -0.33 -10.04 -2.00
CA LEU A 45 -1.50 -9.18 -2.09
C LEU A 45 -1.82 -8.50 -0.75
N ALA A 46 -1.77 -9.25 0.36
CA ALA A 46 -1.98 -8.72 1.70
C ALA A 46 -0.92 -7.67 2.07
N LEU A 47 0.36 -7.94 1.75
CA LEU A 47 1.46 -6.99 1.98
C LEU A 47 1.30 -5.73 1.14
N ALA A 48 0.92 -5.87 -0.13
CA ALA A 48 0.70 -4.75 -1.04
C ALA A 48 -0.47 -3.88 -0.57
N ALA A 49 -1.56 -4.50 -0.11
CA ALA A 49 -2.70 -3.79 0.48
C ALA A 49 -2.29 -3.04 1.76
N LEU A 50 -1.48 -3.67 2.63
CA LEU A 50 -0.95 -3.04 3.83
C LEU A 50 -0.08 -1.84 3.49
N VAL A 51 0.87 -1.98 2.56
CA VAL A 51 1.73 -0.88 2.10
C VAL A 51 0.90 0.24 1.48
N TYR A 52 -0.14 -0.09 0.70
CA TYR A 52 -1.04 0.91 0.13
C TYR A 52 -1.79 1.68 1.23
N VAL A 53 -2.32 1.01 2.26
CA VAL A 53 -3.05 1.64 3.37
C VAL A 53 -2.14 2.49 4.24
N VAL A 54 -0.96 1.97 4.60
CA VAL A 54 0.02 2.68 5.44
C VAL A 54 0.62 3.89 4.72
N ASN A 55 0.89 3.76 3.42
CA ASN A 55 1.51 4.81 2.62
C ASN A 55 0.49 5.74 1.94
N ARG A 56 -0.82 5.50 2.14
CA ARG A 56 -1.85 6.48 1.80
C ARG A 56 -1.64 7.65 2.76
N PRO A 57 -1.42 8.89 2.27
CA PRO A 57 -1.41 10.04 3.16
C PRO A 57 -2.78 10.04 3.84
N ARG A 58 -2.80 9.74 5.16
CA ARG A 58 -3.99 9.98 5.98
C ARG A 58 -4.36 11.40 5.64
N ARG A 59 -5.56 11.57 5.08
CA ARG A 59 -6.21 12.87 4.97
C ARG A 59 -6.42 13.25 6.42
N ILE A 60 -5.40 13.87 7.04
CA ILE A 60 -5.56 14.56 8.30
C ILE A 60 -6.59 15.59 7.94
N GLU A 61 -7.82 15.31 8.36
CA GLU A 61 -8.93 16.19 8.27
C GLU A 61 -8.70 17.30 9.29
N THR A 62 -7.65 18.10 9.10
CA THR A 62 -7.51 19.42 9.69
C THR A 62 -8.43 20.35 8.93
N ARG A 63 -9.74 20.06 8.98
CA ARG A 63 -10.79 21.01 8.65
C ARG A 63 -11.53 21.23 9.96
N SER A 64 -11.20 22.31 10.67
CA SER A 64 -12.14 23.09 11.51
C SER A 64 -11.50 23.91 12.66
N THR A 65 -10.19 24.11 12.74
CA THR A 65 -9.64 25.11 13.68
C THR A 65 -9.59 26.54 13.12
N GLU A 66 -10.18 26.79 11.94
CA GLU A 66 -10.27 28.13 11.32
C GLU A 66 -11.69 28.70 11.34
N SER A 67 -12.37 28.66 12.49
CA SER A 67 -13.58 29.48 12.70
C SER A 67 -13.93 29.67 14.18
N ARG A 68 -12.95 30.09 14.99
CA ARG A 68 -13.24 30.69 16.30
C ARG A 68 -12.39 31.93 16.52
N ASN A 69 -12.56 32.91 15.62
CA ASN A 69 -12.21 34.30 15.93
C ASN A 69 -13.24 35.23 15.28
N PRO A 70 -14.40 35.45 15.91
CA PRO A 70 -15.08 36.70 15.71
C PRO A 70 -14.22 37.76 16.39
N ARG A 71 -13.71 38.69 15.59
CA ARG A 71 -13.25 40.00 16.04
C ARG A 71 -14.26 40.50 17.08
N LEU A 72 -13.78 40.74 18.29
CA LEU A 72 -14.47 41.57 19.27
C LEU A 72 -13.85 42.95 19.15
N ASP A 73 -14.66 43.78 18.51
CA ASP A 73 -14.73 45.24 18.54
C ASP A 73 -14.31 45.87 19.87
#